data_AF-F0NXT8-F1
#
_entry.id   AF-F0NXT8-F1
#
_cell.length_a   1.000
_cell.length_b   1.000
_cell.length_c   1.000
_cell.angle_alpha   90.00
_cell.angle_beta   90.00
_cell.angle_gamma   90.00
#
_symmetry.space_group_name_H-M   'P 1'
#
loop_
_entity.id
_entity.type
_entity.pdbx_description
1 polymer ?
#
loop_
_entity_poly.entity_id
_entity_poly.type
_entity_poly.pdbx_seq_one_letter_code
_entity_poly.pdbx_strand_id
1 'polypeptide(L)'
;MDRMMRSAIDNLRNELLEIQDFVETTPSDDINEVVNRGNDLVAYLARTSKILADAKLMKDEKTNSTFIEEIKRISQLSPTIANKYIDSLCKDENYIVNWAERLNRTCTHQLDWCRSVLSKAKEEMRNLNLPNVK
;
A
#
# COMPACT_ATOMS: atom_id res chain seq x y z
N MET A 1 9.43 -12.05 20.76
CA MET A 1 9.55 -11.54 19.38
C MET A 1 11.02 -11.28 19.13
N ASP A 2 11.63 -12.08 18.27
CA ASP A 2 13.06 -12.03 17.98
C ASP A 2 13.50 -10.63 17.48
N ARG A 3 14.70 -10.21 17.83
CA ARG A 3 15.25 -8.87 17.51
C ARG A 3 15.30 -8.64 16.00
N MET A 4 15.52 -9.70 15.23
CA MET A 4 15.58 -9.67 13.77
C MET A 4 14.21 -9.37 13.14
N MET A 5 13.14 -9.98 13.66
CA MET A 5 11.76 -9.79 13.14
C MET A 5 11.24 -8.38 13.38
N ARG A 6 11.53 -7.79 14.56
CA ARG A 6 11.19 -6.39 14.85
C ARG A 6 11.85 -5.43 13.86
N SER A 7 13.14 -5.65 13.58
CA SER A 7 13.88 -4.84 12.62
C SER A 7 13.29 -4.90 11.20
N ALA A 8 12.76 -6.06 10.79
CA ALA A 8 12.13 -6.21 9.47
C ALA A 8 10.80 -5.45 9.37
N ILE A 9 9.94 -5.52 10.39
CA ILE A 9 8.68 -4.76 10.45
C ILE A 9 8.96 -3.26 10.41
N ASP A 10 9.94 -2.80 11.18
CA ASP A 10 10.30 -1.38 11.23
C ASP A 10 10.82 -0.87 9.88
N ASN A 11 11.60 -1.69 9.14
CA ASN A 11 12.04 -1.34 7.79
C ASN A 11 10.85 -1.20 6.82
N LEU A 12 9.93 -2.17 6.79
CA LEU A 12 8.73 -2.07 5.95
C LEU A 12 7.88 -0.86 6.31
N ARG A 13 7.79 -0.54 7.61
CA ARG A 13 7.08 0.64 8.09
C ARG A 13 7.68 1.94 7.58
N ASN A 14 9.01 2.07 7.61
CA ASN A 14 9.69 3.27 7.12
C ASN A 14 9.47 3.48 5.63
N GLU A 15 9.54 2.41 4.84
CA GLU A 15 9.25 2.50 3.41
C GLU A 15 7.78 2.86 3.13
N LEU A 16 6.84 2.32 3.90
CA LEU A 16 5.43 2.72 3.78
C LEU A 16 5.20 4.18 4.18
N LEU A 17 5.94 4.71 5.14
CA LEU A 17 5.91 6.13 5.51
C LEU A 17 6.38 7.01 4.35
N GLU A 18 7.52 6.68 3.72
CA GLU A 18 8.02 7.43 2.56
C GLU A 18 6.98 7.49 1.42
N ILE A 19 6.31 6.37 1.16
CA ILE A 19 5.26 6.28 0.14
C ILE A 19 4.03 7.08 0.58
N GLN A 20 3.64 7.01 1.86
CA GLN A 20 2.54 7.79 2.43
C GLN A 20 2.76 9.29 2.21
N ASP A 21 3.94 9.80 2.58
CA ASP A 21 4.29 11.21 2.45
C ASP A 21 4.22 11.68 0.99
N PHE A 22 4.68 10.85 0.05
CA PHE A 22 4.57 11.12 -1.37
C PHE A 22 3.11 11.17 -1.87
N VAL A 23 2.27 10.21 -1.49
CA VAL A 23 0.87 10.17 -1.97
C VAL A 23 -0.01 11.24 -1.31
N GLU A 24 0.38 11.75 -0.15
CA GLU A 24 -0.29 12.88 0.53
C GLU A 24 0.14 14.25 0.01
N THR A 25 1.22 14.32 -0.76
CA THR A 25 1.62 15.55 -1.43
C THR A 25 0.58 15.96 -2.47
N THR A 26 0.18 17.24 -2.45
CA THR A 26 -0.80 17.79 -3.41
C THR A 26 -0.25 17.71 -4.83
N PRO A 27 -0.97 17.08 -5.78
CA PRO A 27 -0.51 16.99 -7.17
C PRO A 27 -0.46 18.36 -7.87
N SER A 28 0.54 18.53 -8.74
CA SER A 28 0.69 19.69 -9.62
C SER A 28 -0.27 19.65 -10.80
N ASP A 29 -0.53 20.81 -11.39
CA ASP A 29 -1.26 20.98 -12.65
C ASP A 29 -0.35 21.08 -13.89
N ASP A 30 0.98 21.14 -13.71
CA ASP A 30 1.94 21.05 -14.80
C ASP A 30 2.00 19.62 -15.37
N ILE A 31 1.83 19.51 -16.70
CA ILE A 31 1.77 18.22 -17.40
C ILE A 31 3.05 17.40 -17.22
N ASN A 32 4.23 18.03 -17.22
CA ASN A 32 5.50 17.32 -17.07
C ASN A 32 5.65 16.78 -15.64
N GLU A 33 5.20 17.54 -14.65
CA GLU A 33 5.18 17.09 -13.25
C GLU A 33 4.17 15.95 -13.05
N VAL A 34 3.03 15.97 -13.74
CA VAL A 34 2.07 14.85 -13.75
C VAL A 34 2.67 13.59 -14.38
N VAL A 35 3.45 13.72 -15.46
CA VAL A 35 4.18 12.57 -16.05
C VAL A 35 5.19 11.99 -15.05
N ASN A 36 6.00 12.84 -14.42
CA ASN A 36 6.98 12.40 -13.43
C ASN A 36 6.31 11.71 -12.25
N ARG A 37 5.24 12.32 -11.70
CA ARG A 37 4.44 11.72 -10.63
C ARG A 37 3.87 10.36 -11.06
N GLY A 38 3.40 10.22 -12.30
CA GLY A 38 2.94 8.95 -12.85
C GLY A 38 4.02 7.87 -12.87
N ASN A 39 5.26 8.22 -13.21
CA ASN A 39 6.39 7.28 -13.20
C ASN A 39 6.72 6.82 -11.77
N ASP A 40 6.74 7.75 -10.81
CA ASP A 40 6.97 7.43 -9.40
C ASP A 40 5.87 6.54 -8.84
N LEU A 41 4.60 6.83 -9.18
CA LEU A 41 3.45 6.01 -8.78
C LEU A 41 3.54 4.58 -9.32
N VAL A 42 4.05 4.37 -10.53
CA VAL A 42 4.27 3.02 -11.08
C VAL A 42 5.33 2.26 -10.26
N ALA A 43 6.43 2.93 -9.89
CA ALA A 43 7.46 2.34 -9.04
C ALA A 43 6.91 1.99 -7.65
N TYR A 44 6.16 2.91 -7.03
CA TYR A 44 5.54 2.68 -5.73
C TYR A 44 4.43 1.63 -5.77
N LEU A 45 3.71 1.49 -6.87
CA LEU A 45 2.72 0.40 -7.04
C LEU A 45 3.41 -0.97 -7.01
N ALA A 46 4.54 -1.12 -7.72
CA ALA A 46 5.34 -2.33 -7.66
C ALA A 46 5.91 -2.56 -6.25
N ARG A 47 6.41 -1.50 -5.60
CA ARG A 47 7.01 -1.62 -4.26
C ARG A 47 6.00 -2.00 -3.19
N THR A 48 4.85 -1.33 -3.14
CA THR A 48 3.76 -1.64 -2.21
C THR A 48 3.22 -3.05 -2.40
N SER A 49 3.20 -3.56 -3.65
CA SER A 49 2.82 -4.95 -3.93
C SER A 49 3.78 -5.96 -3.30
N LYS A 50 5.10 -5.70 -3.38
CA LYS A 50 6.11 -6.52 -2.70
C LYS A 50 6.01 -6.42 -1.19
N ILE A 51 5.90 -5.21 -0.64
CA ILE A 51 5.74 -5.02 0.82
C ILE A 51 4.50 -5.77 1.33
N LEU A 52 3.38 -5.73 0.59
CA LEU A 52 2.17 -6.47 0.95
C LEU A 52 2.40 -7.98 0.97
N ALA A 53 3.13 -8.53 0.00
CA ALA A 53 3.48 -9.95 -0.02
C ALA A 53 4.36 -10.35 1.16
N ASP A 54 5.36 -9.53 1.49
CA ASP A 54 6.26 -9.77 2.63
C ASP A 54 5.53 -9.68 3.96
N ALA A 55 4.71 -8.64 4.14
CA ALA A 55 3.95 -8.44 5.35
C ALA A 55 2.95 -9.59 5.59
N LYS A 56 2.36 -10.15 4.52
CA LYS A 56 1.51 -11.35 4.61
C LYS A 56 2.31 -12.57 5.06
N LEU A 57 3.48 -12.81 4.48
CA LEU A 57 4.35 -13.91 4.89
C LEU A 57 4.75 -13.78 6.37
N MET A 58 5.19 -12.59 6.80
CA MET A 58 5.56 -12.32 8.19
C MET A 58 4.38 -12.50 9.15
N LYS A 59 3.17 -12.08 8.74
CA LYS A 59 1.94 -12.31 9.50
C LYS A 59 1.66 -13.80 9.66
N ASP A 60 1.80 -14.59 8.59
CA ASP A 60 1.53 -16.03 8.63
C ASP A 60 2.54 -16.76 9.52
N GLU A 61 3.82 -16.40 9.43
CA GLU A 61 4.87 -16.90 10.33
C GLU A 61 4.57 -16.55 11.80
N LYS A 62 4.19 -15.30 12.06
CA LYS A 62 3.83 -14.85 13.41
C LYS A 62 2.59 -15.58 13.92
N THR A 63 1.58 -15.75 13.07
CA THR A 63 0.34 -16.47 13.39
C THR A 63 0.63 -17.90 13.77
N ASN A 64 1.46 -18.61 12.99
CA ASN A 64 1.85 -19.98 13.26
C ASN A 64 2.62 -20.11 14.59
N SER A 65 3.61 -19.24 14.82
CA SER A 65 4.36 -19.24 16.09
C SER A 65 3.44 -19.01 17.30
N THR A 66 2.54 -18.02 17.18
CA THR A 66 1.59 -17.64 18.23
C THR A 66 0.58 -18.75 18.50
N PHE A 67 0.10 -19.43 17.45
CA PHE A 67 -0.80 -20.55 17.59
C PHE A 67 -0.15 -21.70 18.39
N ILE A 68 1.11 -22.02 18.10
CA ILE A 68 1.86 -23.05 18.81
C ILE A 68 2.07 -22.66 20.28
N GLU A 69 2.47 -21.41 20.54
CA GLU A 69 2.71 -20.89 21.89
C GLU A 69 1.43 -20.90 22.74
N GLU A 70 0.29 -20.52 22.16
CA GLU A 70 -0.98 -20.32 22.89
C GLU A 70 -1.98 -21.48 22.72
N ILE A 71 -1.58 -22.62 22.17
CA ILE A 71 -2.49 -23.70 21.73
C ILE A 71 -3.44 -24.20 22.85
N LYS A 72 -2.94 -24.26 24.10
CA LYS A 72 -3.74 -24.68 25.25
C LYS A 72 -4.84 -23.69 25.60
N ARG A 73 -4.59 -22.40 25.41
CA ARG A 73 -5.55 -21.33 25.67
C ARG A 73 -6.55 -21.25 24.52
N ILE A 74 -6.05 -21.31 23.29
CA ILE A 74 -6.85 -21.29 22.07
C ILE A 74 -7.87 -22.44 22.06
N SER A 75 -7.48 -23.65 22.47
CA SER A 75 -8.38 -24.82 22.48
C SER A 75 -9.55 -24.72 23.46
N GLN A 76 -9.51 -23.78 24.42
CA GLN A 76 -10.59 -23.50 25.37
C GLN A 76 -11.54 -22.39 24.91
N LEU A 77 -11.21 -21.68 23.83
CA LEU A 77 -12.00 -20.57 23.31
C LEU A 77 -12.94 -21.06 22.20
N SER A 78 -14.04 -20.34 21.99
CA SER A 78 -14.84 -20.54 20.78
C SER A 78 -14.02 -20.14 19.55
N PRO A 79 -14.24 -20.75 18.37
CA PRO A 79 -13.46 -20.47 17.16
C PRO A 79 -13.41 -18.96 16.81
N THR A 80 -14.50 -18.24 16.99
CA THR A 80 -14.56 -16.80 16.74
C THR A 80 -13.70 -15.99 17.72
N ILE A 81 -13.67 -16.36 19.00
CA ILE A 81 -12.85 -15.67 20.00
C ILE A 81 -11.37 -16.04 19.81
N ALA A 82 -11.08 -17.30 19.48
CA ALA A 82 -9.74 -17.77 19.15
C ALA A 82 -9.13 -16.97 17.99
N ASN A 83 -9.85 -16.79 16.87
CA ASN A 83 -9.36 -16.02 15.74
C ASN A 83 -9.08 -14.55 16.11
N LYS A 84 -10.02 -13.90 16.83
CA LYS A 84 -9.81 -12.53 17.32
C LYS A 84 -8.61 -12.42 18.27
N TYR A 85 -8.40 -13.44 19.11
CA TYR A 85 -7.27 -13.49 20.02
C TYR A 85 -5.94 -13.58 19.26
N ILE A 86 -5.83 -14.48 18.30
CA ILE A 86 -4.64 -14.61 17.44
C ILE A 86 -4.39 -13.31 16.65
N ASP A 87 -5.43 -12.72 16.05
CA ASP A 87 -5.33 -11.45 15.34
C ASP A 87 -4.81 -10.32 16.24
N SER A 88 -5.25 -10.28 17.50
CA SER A 88 -4.78 -9.30 18.48
C SER A 88 -3.30 -9.46 18.84
N LEU A 89 -2.78 -10.68 18.79
CA LEU A 89 -1.38 -10.98 19.05
C LEU A 89 -0.49 -10.71 17.83
N CYS A 90 -1.06 -10.74 16.62
CA CYS A 90 -0.39 -10.40 15.35
C CYS A 90 -0.71 -8.98 14.88
N LYS A 91 -1.02 -8.07 15.82
CA LYS A 91 -1.53 -6.72 15.51
C LYS A 91 -0.57 -5.87 14.69
N ASP A 92 0.74 -6.03 14.89
CA ASP A 92 1.76 -5.20 14.25
C ASP A 92 1.91 -5.63 12.78
N GLU A 93 1.95 -6.93 12.51
CA GLU A 93 1.96 -7.50 11.16
C GLU A 93 0.64 -7.18 10.42
N ASN A 94 -0.50 -7.31 11.12
CA ASN A 94 -1.81 -6.92 10.60
C ASN A 94 -1.85 -5.44 10.18
N TYR A 95 -1.23 -4.55 10.98
CA TYR A 95 -1.17 -3.13 10.64
C TYR A 95 -0.40 -2.89 9.33
N ILE A 96 0.78 -3.51 9.17
CA ILE A 96 1.59 -3.36 7.95
C ILE A 96 0.87 -3.92 6.72
N VAL A 97 0.24 -5.10 6.82
CA VAL A 97 -0.54 -5.68 5.71
C VAL A 97 -1.64 -4.71 5.26
N ASN A 98 -2.43 -4.21 6.20
CA ASN A 98 -3.54 -3.31 5.88
C ASN A 98 -3.05 -1.98 5.30
N TRP A 99 -1.94 -1.46 5.81
CA TRP A 99 -1.37 -0.20 5.31
C TRP A 99 -0.80 -0.36 3.90
N ALA A 100 -0.01 -1.40 3.65
CA ALA A 100 0.52 -1.70 2.33
C ALA A 100 -0.59 -1.90 1.28
N GLU A 101 -1.66 -2.61 1.64
CA GLU A 101 -2.81 -2.79 0.77
C GLU A 101 -3.52 -1.46 0.46
N ARG A 102 -3.72 -0.60 1.45
CA ARG A 102 -4.33 0.71 1.23
C ARG A 102 -3.46 1.61 0.34
N LEU A 103 -2.17 1.68 0.62
CA LEU A 103 -1.24 2.48 -0.20
C LEU A 103 -1.15 1.96 -1.63
N ASN A 104 -1.17 0.64 -1.85
CA ASN A 104 -1.21 0.05 -3.18
C ASN A 104 -2.45 0.51 -3.98
N ARG A 105 -3.63 0.50 -3.33
CA ARG A 105 -4.87 1.01 -3.94
C ARG A 105 -4.78 2.51 -4.20
N THR A 106 -4.26 3.30 -3.26
CA THR A 106 -4.04 4.74 -3.45
C THR A 106 -3.14 5.02 -4.64
N CYS A 107 -2.02 4.30 -4.78
CA CYS A 107 -1.12 4.46 -5.92
C CYS A 107 -1.83 4.16 -7.25
N THR A 108 -2.64 3.10 -7.28
CA THR A 108 -3.46 2.75 -8.46
C THR A 108 -4.40 3.89 -8.84
N HIS A 109 -5.18 4.39 -7.88
CA HIS A 109 -6.15 5.45 -8.14
C HIS A 109 -5.49 6.78 -8.54
N GLN A 110 -4.36 7.14 -7.92
CA GLN A 110 -3.63 8.34 -8.31
C GLN A 110 -2.99 8.19 -9.69
N LEU A 111 -2.54 6.99 -10.07
CA LEU A 111 -2.02 6.73 -11.41
C LEU A 111 -3.11 6.87 -12.48
N ASP A 112 -4.33 6.39 -12.19
CA ASP A 112 -5.49 6.58 -13.08
C ASP A 112 -5.91 8.05 -13.19
N TRP A 113 -5.81 8.81 -12.09
CA TRP A 113 -5.99 10.25 -12.11
C TRP A 113 -4.95 10.93 -13.01
N CYS A 114 -3.66 10.58 -12.89
CA CYS A 114 -2.61 11.12 -13.76
C CYS A 114 -2.91 10.84 -15.24
N ARG A 115 -3.32 9.61 -15.57
CA ARG A 115 -3.74 9.24 -16.94
C ARG A 115 -4.90 10.09 -17.45
N SER A 116 -5.87 10.38 -16.60
CA SER A 116 -7.02 11.22 -16.93
C SER A 116 -6.62 12.67 -17.21
N VAL A 117 -5.71 13.24 -16.39
CA VAL A 117 -5.17 14.59 -16.60
C VAL A 117 -4.38 14.67 -17.91
N LEU A 118 -3.53 13.69 -18.20
CA LEU A 118 -2.79 13.63 -19.47
C LEU A 118 -3.72 13.49 -20.68
N SER A 119 -4.79 12.71 -20.55
CA SER A 119 -5.81 12.59 -21.60
C SER A 119 -6.50 13.92 -21.86
N LYS A 120 -6.92 14.63 -20.81
CA LYS A 120 -7.52 15.97 -20.92
C LYS A 120 -6.57 16.94 -21.65
N ALA A 121 -5.31 17.01 -21.21
CA ALA A 121 -4.31 17.88 -21.83
C ALA A 121 -4.11 17.59 -23.32
N LYS A 122 -4.10 16.31 -23.70
CA LYS A 122 -3.99 15.88 -25.10
C LYS A 122 -5.20 16.33 -25.93
N GLU A 123 -6.41 16.24 -25.38
CA GLU A 123 -7.63 16.71 -26.05
C GLU A 123 -7.65 18.24 -26.20
N GLU A 124 -7.23 18.98 -25.18
CA GLU A 124 -7.11 20.44 -25.24
C GLU A 124 -6.13 20.89 -26.33
N MET A 125 -4.95 20.27 -26.41
CA MET A 125 -3.99 20.54 -27.50
C MET A 125 -4.56 20.20 -28.88
N ARG A 126 -5.33 19.11 -29.01
CA ARG A 126 -5.96 18.75 -30.28
C ARG A 126 -6.98 19.80 -30.71
N ASN A 127 -7.80 20.28 -29.78
CA ASN A 127 -8.85 21.27 -30.05
C ASN A 127 -8.27 22.63 -30.43
N LEU A 128 -7.16 23.04 -29.82
CA LEU A 128 -6.45 24.28 -30.17
C LEU A 128 -5.83 24.24 -31.58
N ASN A 129 -5.48 23.04 -32.06
CA ASN A 129 -4.87 22.85 -33.38
C ASN A 129 -5.88 22.64 -34.51
N LEU A 130 -7.19 22.59 -34.22
CA LEU A 130 -8.22 22.57 -35.25
C LEU A 130 -8.51 24.01 -35.70
N PRO A 131 -8.53 24.32 -37.01
CA PRO A 131 -8.98 25.64 -37.46
C PRO A 131 -10.41 25.85 -36.97
N ASN A 132 -10.68 27.01 -36.38
CA ASN A 132 -12.04 27.43 -36.00
C ASN A 132 -12.90 27.54 -37.27
N VAL A 133 -13.49 26.44 -37.70
CA VAL A 133 -14.49 26.45 -38.77
C VAL A 133 -15.80 26.91 -38.11
N LYS A 134 -16.06 28.22 -38.23
CA LYS A 134 -17.40 28.77 -38.07
C LYS A 134 -18.22 28.50 -39.32
#